data_AF-A0A2T2XCX9-F1
#
_entry.id   AF-A0A2T2XCX9-F1
#
_cell.length_a   1.000
_cell.length_b   1.000
_cell.length_c   1.000
_cell.angle_alpha   90.00
_cell.angle_beta   90.00
_cell.angle_gamma   90.00
#
_symmetry.space_group_name_H-M   'P 1'
#
loop_
_entity.id
_entity.type
_entity.pdbx_description
1 polymer ?
#
loop_
_entity_poly.entity_id
_entity_poly.type
_entity_poly.pdbx_seq_one_letter_code
_entity_poly.pdbx_strand_id
1 'polypeptide(L)' 'MALASPHIIADMIDAGEFPELSNKYSVYGVPKSMINGKLEATGAVPESQLLKLVMDAQK' A
#
# COMPACT_ATOMS: atom_id res chain seq x y z
N MET A 1 0.17 5.81 10.24
CA MET A 1 1.24 6.40 9.40
C MET A 1 0.88 7.75 8.77
N ALA A 2 -0.01 7.85 7.76
CA ALA A 2 -0.26 9.13 7.05
C ALA A 2 -0.75 10.27 7.95
N LEU A 3 -1.64 9.97 8.91
CA LEU A 3 -2.08 10.95 9.91
C LEU A 3 -0.97 11.39 10.87
N ALA A 4 0.07 10.58 11.04
CA ALA A 4 1.15 10.83 11.98
C ALA A 4 2.34 11.58 11.36
N SER A 5 2.42 11.68 10.03
CA SER A 5 3.54 12.32 9.34
C SER A 5 3.07 13.03 8.08
N PRO A 6 3.35 14.34 7.92
CA PRO A 6 3.00 15.07 6.70
C PRO A 6 3.78 14.62 5.46
N HIS A 7 4.82 13.79 5.65
CA HIS A 7 5.64 13.25 4.56
C HIS A 7 5.06 11.95 3.96
N ILE A 8 3.97 11.41 4.53
CA ILE A 8 3.35 10.18 4.06
C ILE A 8 1.94 10.51 3.58
N ILE A 9 1.71 10.37 2.27
CA ILE A 9 0.39 10.42 1.66
C ILE A 9 -0.07 8.98 1.45
N ALA A 10 -1.29 8.66 1.84
CA ALA A 10 -1.89 7.34 1.65
C ALA A 10 -3.37 7.48 1.38
N ASP A 11 -3.86 6.75 0.38
CA ASP A 11 -5.26 6.68 0.01
C ASP A 11 -5.74 5.23 0.11
N MET A 12 -6.97 5.06 0.59
CA MET A 12 -7.65 3.77 0.59
C MET A 12 -8.50 3.68 -0.67
N ILE A 13 -8.41 2.54 -1.35
CA ILE A 13 -9.16 2.26 -2.58
C ILE A 13 -9.98 0.99 -2.35
N ASP A 14 -11.27 1.04 -2.67
CA ASP A 14 -12.11 -0.16 -2.73
C ASP A 14 -11.80 -0.94 -4.02
N ALA A 15 -11.27 -2.14 -3.87
CA ALA A 15 -10.89 -2.97 -5.00
C ALA A 15 -12.07 -3.35 -5.92
N GLY A 16 -13.30 -3.37 -5.37
CA GLY A 16 -14.53 -3.67 -6.09
C GLY A 16 -15.05 -2.50 -6.93
N GLU A 17 -14.78 -1.27 -6.51
CA GLU A 17 -15.18 -0.07 -7.27
C GLU A 17 -14.18 0.30 -8.38
N PHE A 18 -12.92 -0.09 -8.24
CA PHE A 18 -11.84 0.24 -9.17
C PHE A 18 -11.15 -1.01 -9.76
N PRO A 19 -11.86 -1.82 -10.57
CA PRO A 19 -11.33 -3.08 -11.10
C PRO A 19 -10.10 -2.86 -12.00
N GLU A 20 -9.99 -1.74 -12.72
CA GLU A 20 -8.80 -1.43 -13.51
C GLU A 20 -7.54 -1.23 -12.66
N LEU A 21 -7.67 -0.63 -11.47
CA LEU A 21 -6.55 -0.47 -10.54
C LEU A 21 -6.18 -1.81 -9.90
N SER A 22 -7.18 -2.61 -9.54
CA SER A 22 -6.98 -3.98 -9.06
C SER A 22 -6.20 -4.82 -10.08
N ASN A 23 -6.56 -4.75 -11.36
CA ASN A 23 -5.84 -5.43 -12.43
C ASN A 23 -4.42 -4.87 -12.62
N LYS A 24 -4.27 -3.54 -12.67
CA LYS A 24 -2.97 -2.87 -12.85
C LYS A 24 -1.95 -3.27 -11.78
N TYR A 25 -2.40 -3.41 -10.52
CA TYR A 25 -1.54 -3.79 -9.40
C TYR A 25 -1.65 -5.27 -9.03
N SER A 26 -2.25 -6.10 -9.88
CA SER A 26 -2.35 -7.55 -9.68
C SER A 26 -2.87 -7.90 -8.28
N VAL A 27 -3.99 -7.27 -7.90
CA VAL A 27 -4.64 -7.47 -6.60
C VAL A 27 -5.44 -8.78 -6.65
N TYR A 28 -4.86 -9.84 -6.11
CA TYR A 28 -5.51 -11.15 -5.99
C TYR A 28 -6.13 -11.40 -4.60
N GLY A 29 -5.81 -10.56 -3.62
CA GLY A 29 -6.29 -10.69 -2.25
C GLY A 29 -6.17 -9.37 -1.51
N VAL A 30 -7.10 -9.13 -0.60
CA VAL A 30 -7.19 -7.91 0.22
C VAL A 30 -7.00 -8.25 1.71
N PRO A 31 -6.47 -7.32 2.53
CA PRO A 31 -5.94 -6.01 2.15
C PRO A 31 -4.60 -6.11 1.41
N LYS A 32 -4.36 -5.22 0.44
CA LYS A 32 -3.06 -5.06 -0.24
C LYS A 32 -2.67 -3.59 -0.23
N SER A 33 -1.44 -3.31 0.19
CA SER A 33 -0.87 -1.96 0.20
C SER A 33 0.22 -1.86 -0.87
N MET A 34 0.10 -0.87 -1.77
CA MET A 34 1.15 -0.52 -2.74
C MET A 34 1.92 0.70 -2.26
N ILE A 35 3.25 0.64 -2.27
CA ILE A 35 4.13 1.71 -1.83
C ILE A 35 4.88 2.24 -3.04
N ASN A 36 4.64 3.51 -3.39
CA ASN A 36 5.24 4.21 -4.54
C ASN A 36 5.15 3.42 -5.87
N GLY A 37 4.16 2.54 -6.01
CA GLY A 37 4.00 1.66 -7.17
C GLY A 37 5.12 0.65 -7.40
N LYS A 38 6.03 0.47 -6.43
CA LYS A 38 7.23 -0.38 -6.55
C LYS A 38 7.20 -1.56 -5.60
N LEU A 39 6.89 -1.31 -4.32
CA LEU A 39 6.83 -2.33 -3.29
C LEU A 39 5.38 -2.62 -2.91
N GLU A 40 5.13 -3.82 -2.41
CA GLU A 40 3.81 -4.25 -1.98
C GLU A 40 3.84 -5.00 -0.65
N ALA A 41 2.75 -4.87 0.10
CA ALA A 41 2.46 -5.68 1.28
C ALA A 41 1.07 -6.29 1.12
N THR A 42 0.99 -7.62 1.14
CA THR A 42 -0.27 -8.36 1.02
C THR A 42 -0.66 -8.93 2.38
N GLY A 43 -1.95 -8.79 2.73
CA GLY A 43 -2.50 -9.16 4.03
C GLY A 43 -2.27 -8.09 5.10
N ALA A 44 -2.81 -8.36 6.29
CA ALA A 44 -2.64 -7.50 7.45
C ALA A 44 -1.25 -7.73 8.09
N VAL A 45 -0.21 -7.12 7.51
CA VAL A 45 1.14 -7.17 8.06
C VAL A 45 1.28 -6.25 9.29
N PRO A 46 2.20 -6.54 10.23
CA PRO A 46 2.50 -5.64 11.34
C PRO A 46 2.96 -4.26 10.86
N GLU A 47 2.62 -3.20 11.60
CA GLU A 47 2.96 -1.82 11.24
C GLU A 47 4.47 -1.61 11.08
N SER A 48 5.29 -2.24 11.93
CA SER A 48 6.76 -2.16 11.83
C SER A 48 7.31 -2.69 10.51
N GLN A 49 6.70 -3.74 9.96
CA GLN A 49 7.07 -4.30 8.65
C GLN A 49 6.64 -3.36 7.52
N LEU A 50 5.43 -2.80 7.60
CA LEU A 50 4.94 -1.85 6.61
C LEU A 50 5.79 -0.58 6.58
N LEU A 51 6.18 -0.06 7.76
CA LEU A 51 7.07 1.10 7.88
C LEU A 51 8.43 0.84 7.22
N LYS A 52 8.99 -0.36 7.41
CA LYS A 52 10.26 -0.74 6.76
C LYS A 52 10.15 -0.66 5.24
N LEU A 53 9.06 -1.18 4.66
CA LEU A 53 8.81 -1.09 3.22
C LEU A 53 8.70 0.36 2.73
N VAL A 54 8.02 1.23 3.49
CA VAL A 54 7.93 2.66 3.19
C VAL A 54 9.30 3.31 3.15
N MET A 55 10.16 3.02 4.14
CA MET A 55 11.52 3.57 4.21
C MET A 55 12.43 3.03 3.10
N ASP A 56 12.28 1.75 2.73
CA ASP A 56 13.05 1.16 1.64
C ASP A 56 12.61 1.70 0.26
N ALA A 57 11.33 2.06 0.10
CA ALA A 57 10.82 2.67 -1.13
C ALA A 57 11.21 4.15 -1.33
N GLN A 58 11.80 4.81 -0.32
CA GLN A 58 12.37 6.16 -0.46
C GLN A 58 13.77 6.18 -1.07
N LYS A 59 14.46 5.04 -1.09
CA LYS A 59 15.78 4.89 -1.72
C LYS A 59 15.63 4.78 -3.24
#